data_AF-A0A2P9H2C3-F1
#
_entry.id   AF-A0A2P9H2C3-F1
#
_cell.length_a   1.000
_cell.length_b   1.000
_cell.length_c   1.000
_cell.angle_alpha   90.00
_cell.angle_beta   90.00
_cell.angle_gamma   90.00
#
_symmetry.space_group_name_H-M   'P 1'
#
loop_
_entity.id
_entity.type
_entity.pdbx_description
1 polymer ?
#
loop_
_entity_poly.entity_id
_entity_poly.type
_entity_poly.pdbx_seq_one_letter_code
_entity_poly.pdbx_strand_id
1 'polypeptide(L)'
;MSGAQYPGKRFAVDIMLGKLAKWLRVLGFDASSMLLDDRVRVDRLMSEGIIPVTRREKFRGIEGVVFVRNDHQFAQLKELISSLSMGIDELRPFSRCGLCNAELFQIPRGAVLGAVPDYVFETASDFRKCPECARVYWPGSHRQEMFDKLKSVTGWDLRAGGGNGGERHR
;
A
#
# COMPACT_ATOMS: atom_id res chain seq x y z
N MET A 1 -22.70 13.93 -5.27
CA MET A 1 -22.66 12.70 -4.45
C MET A 1 -21.81 11.68 -5.20
N SER A 2 -20.51 11.65 -4.93
CA SER A 2 -19.54 10.81 -5.65
C SER A 2 -19.34 9.50 -4.90
N GLY A 3 -19.96 8.43 -5.43
CA GLY A 3 -19.84 7.08 -4.92
C GLY A 3 -18.49 6.44 -5.24
N ALA A 4 -17.60 6.45 -4.27
CA ALA A 4 -16.53 5.47 -4.14
C ALA A 4 -16.57 4.93 -2.70
N GLN A 5 -17.61 4.18 -2.38
CA GLN A 5 -17.70 3.45 -1.12
C GLN A 5 -16.80 2.21 -1.24
N TYR A 6 -15.56 2.31 -0.79
CA TYR A 6 -14.62 1.20 -0.81
C TYR A 6 -14.82 0.29 0.41
N PRO A 7 -15.18 -0.99 0.25
CA PRO A 7 -15.25 -1.95 1.35
C PRO A 7 -13.85 -2.51 1.65
N GLY A 8 -12.93 -1.67 2.14
CA GLY A 8 -11.56 -2.05 2.46
C GLY A 8 -11.04 -1.38 3.73
N LYS A 9 -10.16 -2.07 4.46
CA LYS A 9 -9.55 -1.56 5.69
C LYS A 9 -8.80 -0.25 5.41
N ARG A 10 -9.01 0.76 6.26
CA ARG A 10 -8.30 2.05 6.24
C ARG A 10 -7.43 2.17 7.48
N PHE A 11 -6.23 2.74 7.33
CA PHE A 11 -5.23 2.80 8.38
C PHE A 11 -4.75 4.23 8.61
N ALA A 12 -4.62 4.59 9.89
CA ALA A 12 -3.83 5.71 10.34
C ALA A 12 -2.56 5.16 10.97
N VAL A 13 -1.44 5.28 10.27
CA VAL A 13 -0.15 4.71 10.68
C VAL A 13 0.69 5.80 11.31
N ASP A 14 1.18 5.56 12.53
CA ASP A 14 2.06 6.50 13.24
C ASP A 14 3.27 6.86 12.37
N ILE A 15 3.73 8.12 12.41
CA ILE A 15 4.88 8.58 11.62
C ILE A 15 6.14 7.72 11.83
N MET A 16 6.31 7.13 13.01
CA MET A 16 7.42 6.23 13.33
C MET A 16 7.37 4.88 12.57
N LEU A 17 6.24 4.58 11.95
CA LEU A 17 5.96 3.36 11.17
C LEU A 17 5.84 3.67 9.66
N GLY A 18 6.46 4.73 9.15
CA GLY A 18 6.34 5.14 7.74
C GLY A 18 6.68 4.03 6.73
N LYS A 19 7.64 3.17 7.06
CA LYS A 19 7.99 1.97 6.29
C LYS A 19 6.87 0.94 6.20
N LEU A 20 6.08 0.78 7.26
CA LEU A 20 4.88 -0.06 7.29
C LEU A 20 3.75 0.58 6.47
N ALA A 21 3.53 1.89 6.62
CA ALA A 21 2.55 2.64 5.82
C ALA A 21 2.80 2.47 4.32
N LYS A 22 4.06 2.57 3.89
CA LYS A 22 4.44 2.32 2.49
C LYS A 22 4.01 0.91 2.02
N TRP A 23 4.25 -0.14 2.81
CA TRP A 23 3.87 -1.50 2.41
C TRP A 23 2.36 -1.72 2.37
N LEU A 24 1.61 -1.12 3.30
CA LEU A 24 0.15 -1.17 3.25
C LEU A 24 -0.38 -0.53 1.95
N ARG A 25 0.18 0.62 1.54
CA ARG A 25 -0.17 1.27 0.25
C ARG A 25 0.19 0.40 -0.96
N VAL A 26 1.36 -0.24 -0.91
CA VAL A 26 1.80 -1.19 -1.96
C VAL A 26 0.83 -2.35 -2.09
N LEU A 27 0.29 -2.85 -0.96
CA LEU A 27 -0.73 -3.89 -0.92
C LEU A 27 -2.13 -3.39 -1.36
N GLY A 28 -2.30 -2.08 -1.54
CA GLY A 28 -3.54 -1.45 -2.02
C GLY A 28 -4.43 -0.88 -0.92
N PHE A 29 -3.99 -0.89 0.34
CA PHE A 29 -4.76 -0.31 1.44
C PHE A 29 -4.62 1.20 1.52
N ASP A 30 -5.68 1.85 1.95
CA ASP A 30 -5.65 3.25 2.35
C ASP A 30 -4.88 3.36 3.68
N ALA A 31 -3.65 3.88 3.65
CA ALA A 31 -2.81 3.99 4.82
C ALA A 31 -2.18 5.39 4.91
N SER A 32 -2.84 6.28 5.65
CA SER A 32 -2.34 7.63 5.92
C SER A 32 -1.27 7.59 7.00
N SER A 33 -0.21 8.39 6.85
CA SER A 33 0.84 8.54 7.86
C SER A 33 0.59 9.79 8.68
N MET A 34 0.47 9.67 10.00
CA MET A 34 0.17 10.82 10.85
C MET A 34 0.69 10.64 12.27
N LEU A 35 0.81 11.72 13.03
CA LEU A 35 1.20 11.65 14.43
C LEU A 35 0.01 11.12 15.25
N LEU A 36 0.23 9.98 15.91
CA LEU A 36 -0.70 9.40 16.87
C LEU A 36 -0.14 9.62 18.26
N ASP A 37 -0.40 10.78 18.85
CA ASP A 37 0.17 11.21 20.13
C ASP A 37 -0.90 11.59 21.16
N ASP A 38 -2.17 11.54 20.80
CA ASP A 38 -3.27 11.90 21.68
C ASP A 38 -4.43 10.91 21.54
N ARG A 39 -5.07 10.62 22.68
CA ARG A 39 -6.17 9.66 22.77
C ARG A 39 -7.42 10.16 22.05
N VAL A 40 -7.73 11.47 22.11
CA VAL A 40 -8.90 12.03 21.43
C VAL A 40 -8.80 11.84 19.92
N ARG A 41 -7.61 12.07 19.35
CA ARG A 41 -7.34 11.79 17.93
C ARG A 41 -7.51 10.30 17.59
N VAL A 42 -6.96 9.41 18.41
CA VAL A 42 -7.06 7.95 18.21
C VAL A 42 -8.52 7.48 18.25
N ASP A 43 -9.29 7.92 19.24
CA ASP A 43 -10.71 7.58 19.37
C ASP A 43 -11.55 8.10 18.20
N ARG A 44 -11.25 9.32 17.72
CA ARG A 44 -11.91 9.87 16.52
C ARG A 44 -11.63 9.04 15.26
N LEU A 45 -10.38 8.61 15.05
CA LEU A 45 -10.04 7.76 13.91
C LEU A 45 -10.83 6.43 13.98
N MET A 46 -10.93 5.84 15.16
CA MET A 46 -11.69 4.59 15.35
C MET A 46 -13.19 4.79 15.10
N SER A 47 -13.78 5.90 15.54
CA SER A 47 -15.20 6.19 15.26
C SER A 47 -15.48 6.43 13.78
N GLU A 48 -14.48 6.87 13.02
CA GLU A 48 -14.51 6.98 11.56
C GLU A 48 -14.21 5.64 10.84
N GLY A 49 -13.99 4.54 11.58
CA GLY A 49 -13.64 3.23 11.02
C GLY A 49 -12.23 3.19 10.41
N ILE A 50 -11.31 4.04 10.90
CA ILE A 50 -9.90 4.05 10.52
C ILE A 50 -9.10 3.38 11.63
N ILE A 51 -8.33 2.36 11.27
CA ILE A 51 -7.55 1.53 12.20
C ILE A 51 -6.25 2.26 12.57
N PRO A 52 -6.06 2.69 13.82
CA PRO A 52 -4.80 3.28 14.26
C PRO A 52 -3.74 2.20 14.41
N VAL A 53 -2.54 2.45 13.86
CA VAL A 53 -1.40 1.54 13.93
C VAL A 53 -0.23 2.28 14.54
N THR A 54 0.25 1.84 15.70
CA THR A 54 1.32 2.54 16.44
C THR A 54 2.22 1.57 17.20
N ARG A 55 3.37 2.07 17.66
CA ARG A 55 4.27 1.40 18.61
C ARG A 55 4.40 2.14 19.94
N ARG A 56 3.57 3.16 20.18
CA ARG A 56 3.62 3.93 21.44
C ARG A 56 2.95 3.12 22.54
N GLU A 57 3.72 2.81 23.58
CA GLU A 57 3.26 1.99 24.71
C GLU A 57 1.97 2.49 25.36
N LYS A 58 1.74 3.81 25.39
CA LYS A 58 0.52 4.40 25.96
C LYS A 58 -0.78 3.99 25.25
N PHE A 59 -0.70 3.49 24.01
CA PHE A 59 -1.86 2.99 23.27
C PHE A 59 -1.93 1.47 23.21
N ARG A 60 -1.01 0.77 23.88
CA ARG A 60 -1.00 -0.69 23.95
C ARG A 60 -2.21 -1.20 24.73
N GLY A 61 -2.88 -2.20 24.17
CA GLY A 61 -4.05 -2.84 24.80
C GLY A 61 -5.36 -2.05 24.66
N ILE A 62 -5.34 -0.90 23.98
CA ILE A 62 -6.58 -0.19 23.64
C ILE A 62 -7.28 -0.96 22.52
N GLU A 63 -8.54 -1.31 22.74
CA GLU A 63 -9.39 -1.96 21.76
C GLU A 63 -9.49 -1.12 20.48
N GLY A 64 -9.40 -1.76 19.31
CA GLY A 64 -9.40 -1.09 18.00
C GLY A 64 -8.06 -0.52 17.56
N VAL A 65 -7.06 -0.41 18.45
CA VAL A 65 -5.70 0.02 18.10
C VAL A 65 -4.82 -1.19 17.80
N VAL A 66 -4.14 -1.17 16.65
CA VAL A 66 -3.10 -2.15 16.32
C VAL A 66 -1.77 -1.67 16.90
N PHE A 67 -1.39 -2.25 18.03
CA PHE A 67 -0.06 -2.07 18.59
C PHE A 67 0.93 -3.06 17.97
N VAL A 68 1.92 -2.55 17.25
CA VAL A 68 2.96 -3.36 16.62
C VAL A 68 4.17 -3.45 17.55
N ARG A 69 4.64 -4.67 17.85
CA ARG A 69 5.72 -4.87 18.82
C ARG A 69 7.08 -4.76 18.17
N ASN A 70 7.22 -5.31 16.97
CA ASN A 70 8.51 -5.45 16.31
C ASN A 70 9.15 -4.13 15.86
N ASP A 71 10.48 -4.11 15.82
CA ASP A 71 11.28 -3.03 15.26
C ASP A 71 11.59 -3.21 13.77
N HIS A 72 11.50 -4.44 13.28
CA HIS A 72 11.78 -4.77 11.89
C HIS A 72 10.53 -4.65 11.02
N GLN A 73 10.62 -3.82 9.98
CA GLN A 73 9.54 -3.49 9.04
C GLN A 73 8.70 -4.68 8.55
N PHE A 74 9.32 -5.81 8.18
CA PHE A 74 8.58 -6.96 7.66
C PHE A 74 7.93 -7.80 8.75
N ALA A 75 8.54 -7.84 9.94
CA ALA A 75 7.90 -8.43 11.10
C ALA A 75 6.71 -7.56 11.55
N GLN A 76 6.82 -6.23 11.49
CA GLN A 76 5.70 -5.31 11.72
C GLN A 76 4.54 -5.57 10.76
N LEU A 77 4.84 -5.74 9.46
CA LEU A 77 3.81 -6.06 8.46
C LEU A 77 3.14 -7.41 8.75
N LYS A 78 3.93 -8.43 9.09
CA LYS A 78 3.42 -9.76 9.44
C LYS A 78 2.54 -9.74 10.69
N GLU A 79 2.96 -9.01 11.72
CA GLU A 79 2.18 -8.81 12.96
C GLU A 79 0.84 -8.15 12.65
N LEU A 80 0.84 -7.06 11.88
CA LEU A 80 -0.39 -6.37 11.50
C LEU A 80 -1.34 -7.28 10.71
N ILE A 81 -0.85 -7.94 9.65
CA ILE A 81 -1.64 -8.85 8.80
C ILE A 81 -2.28 -9.95 9.66
N SER A 82 -1.51 -10.54 10.58
CA SER A 82 -1.99 -11.60 11.46
C SER A 82 -3.03 -11.07 12.46
N SER A 83 -2.78 -9.90 13.05
CA SER A 83 -3.68 -9.29 14.06
C SER A 83 -5.06 -8.94 13.50
N LEU A 84 -5.14 -8.66 12.20
CA LEU A 84 -6.37 -8.28 11.52
C LEU A 84 -6.93 -9.40 10.62
N SER A 85 -6.34 -10.60 10.68
CA SER A 85 -6.69 -11.76 9.85
C SER A 85 -6.85 -11.40 8.36
N MET A 86 -5.90 -10.59 7.85
CA MET A 86 -6.00 -10.09 6.48
C MET A 86 -5.75 -11.20 5.47
N GLY A 87 -6.54 -11.19 4.39
CA GLY A 87 -6.47 -12.18 3.31
C GLY A 87 -5.85 -11.65 2.02
N ILE A 88 -5.44 -12.56 1.14
CA ILE A 88 -4.92 -12.23 -0.20
C ILE A 88 -6.01 -11.61 -1.11
N ASP A 89 -7.27 -11.95 -0.86
CA ASP A 89 -8.47 -11.50 -1.55
C ASP A 89 -8.83 -10.02 -1.28
N GLU A 90 -8.31 -9.44 -0.20
CA GLU A 90 -8.49 -8.02 0.12
C GLU A 90 -7.53 -7.09 -0.65
N LEU A 91 -6.52 -7.67 -1.30
CA LEU A 91 -5.39 -6.91 -1.82
C LEU A 91 -5.69 -6.32 -3.20
N ARG A 92 -5.17 -5.11 -3.42
CA ARG A 92 -5.13 -4.49 -4.74
C ARG A 92 -3.74 -3.93 -4.98
N PRO A 93 -2.73 -4.79 -5.19
CA PRO A 93 -1.35 -4.36 -5.21
C PRO A 93 -1.11 -3.26 -6.25
N PHE A 94 -0.32 -2.25 -5.89
CA PHE A 94 0.03 -1.12 -6.75
C PHE A 94 -1.17 -0.28 -7.26
N SER A 95 -2.29 -0.29 -6.55
CA SER A 95 -3.43 0.60 -6.82
C SER A 95 -3.30 1.98 -6.17
N ARG A 96 -2.40 2.15 -5.20
CA ARG A 96 -2.18 3.40 -4.47
C ARG A 96 -0.73 3.87 -4.56
N CYS A 97 -0.56 5.18 -4.47
CA CYS A 97 0.72 5.83 -4.44
C CYS A 97 1.45 5.44 -3.16
N GLY A 98 2.61 4.78 -3.28
CA GLY A 98 3.42 4.40 -2.12
C GLY A 98 3.91 5.60 -1.30
N LEU A 99 3.96 6.79 -1.91
CA LEU A 99 4.42 8.03 -1.27
C LEU A 99 3.31 8.79 -0.55
N CYS A 100 2.21 9.12 -1.24
CA CYS A 100 1.15 9.99 -0.68
C CYS A 100 -0.20 9.30 -0.49
N ASN A 101 -0.33 7.99 -0.71
CA ASN A 101 -1.56 7.21 -0.48
C ASN A 101 -2.69 7.40 -1.51
N ALA A 102 -2.63 8.43 -2.36
CA ALA A 102 -3.63 8.66 -3.41
C ALA A 102 -3.79 7.47 -4.36
N GLU A 103 -5.01 7.25 -4.85
CA GLU A 103 -5.30 6.22 -5.84
C GLU A 103 -4.65 6.54 -7.18
N LEU A 104 -4.04 5.51 -7.78
CA LEU A 104 -3.34 5.63 -9.04
C LEU A 104 -4.32 5.38 -10.19
N PHE A 105 -4.33 6.29 -11.15
CA PHE A 105 -5.11 6.13 -12.37
C PHE A 105 -4.20 5.73 -13.54
N GLN A 106 -4.75 4.96 -14.48
CA GLN A 106 -4.02 4.58 -15.68
C GLN A 106 -3.85 5.79 -16.61
N ILE A 107 -2.70 5.86 -17.27
CA ILE A 107 -2.40 6.88 -18.27
C ILE A 107 -1.91 6.23 -19.56
N PRO A 108 -2.22 6.83 -20.74
CA PRO A 108 -1.75 6.28 -22.00
C PRO A 108 -0.23 6.39 -22.11
N ARG A 109 0.40 5.44 -22.82
CA ARG A 109 1.86 5.42 -23.05
C ARG A 109 2.39 6.73 -23.62
N GLY A 110 1.65 7.38 -24.53
CA GLY A 110 2.04 8.69 -25.07
C GLY A 110 2.20 9.79 -24.02
N ALA A 111 1.47 9.72 -22.90
CA ALA A 111 1.56 10.70 -21.82
C ALA A 111 2.80 10.54 -20.92
N VAL A 112 3.57 9.46 -21.07
CA VAL A 112 4.82 9.24 -20.32
C VAL A 112 6.08 9.52 -21.13
N LEU A 113 5.97 9.90 -22.40
CA LEU A 113 7.11 10.23 -23.24
C LEU A 113 7.92 11.38 -22.61
N GLY A 114 9.22 11.17 -22.39
CA GLY A 114 10.11 12.12 -21.70
C GLY A 114 9.91 12.24 -20.18
N ALA A 115 8.90 11.57 -19.60
CA ALA A 115 8.68 11.51 -18.15
C ALA A 115 9.24 10.23 -17.50
N VAL A 116 9.59 9.23 -18.30
CA VAL A 116 10.23 7.98 -17.89
C VAL A 116 11.48 7.73 -18.74
N PRO A 117 12.45 6.92 -18.26
CA PRO A 117 13.60 6.53 -19.08
C PRO A 117 13.19 5.83 -20.38
N ASP A 118 13.96 6.01 -21.46
CA ASP A 118 13.64 5.48 -22.79
C ASP A 118 13.40 3.96 -22.79
N TYR A 119 14.26 3.20 -22.10
CA TYR A 119 14.08 1.74 -22.00
C TYR A 119 12.73 1.36 -21.35
N VAL A 120 12.23 2.15 -20.40
CA VAL A 120 10.91 1.92 -19.78
C VAL A 120 9.82 2.27 -20.79
N PHE A 121 9.96 3.41 -21.46
CA PHE A 121 9.02 3.82 -22.50
C PHE A 121 8.92 2.76 -23.58
N GLU A 122 10.02 2.08 -23.94
CA GLU A 122 10.07 1.02 -24.95
C GLU A 122 9.46 -0.30 -24.49
N THR A 123 9.74 -0.71 -23.24
CA THR A 123 9.45 -2.07 -22.74
C THR A 123 8.16 -2.20 -21.94
N ALA A 124 7.68 -1.14 -21.29
CA ALA A 124 6.47 -1.19 -20.46
C ALA A 124 5.19 -0.86 -21.26
N SER A 125 4.11 -1.58 -20.95
CA SER A 125 2.80 -1.42 -21.58
C SER A 125 1.73 -0.80 -20.67
N ASP A 126 1.91 -0.84 -19.35
CA ASP A 126 0.98 -0.27 -18.36
C ASP A 126 1.67 0.85 -17.57
N PHE A 127 1.01 2.00 -17.51
CA PHE A 127 1.48 3.16 -16.77
C PHE A 127 0.37 3.70 -15.90
N ARG A 128 0.73 4.04 -14.66
CA ARG A 128 -0.18 4.69 -13.72
C ARG A 128 0.43 5.96 -13.19
N LYS A 129 -0.40 6.97 -12.94
CA LYS A 129 0.01 8.25 -12.40
C LYS A 129 -0.71 8.55 -11.10
N CYS A 130 0.02 9.16 -10.17
CA CYS A 130 -0.57 9.73 -8.98
C CYS A 130 -1.13 11.12 -9.29
N PRO A 131 -2.39 11.43 -8.94
CA PRO A 131 -2.99 12.74 -9.18
C PRO A 131 -2.43 13.83 -8.27
N GLU A 132 -1.87 13.46 -7.12
CA GLU A 132 -1.38 14.42 -6.11
C GLU A 132 0.11 14.73 -6.30
N CYS A 133 0.98 13.71 -6.32
CA CYS A 133 2.43 13.92 -6.40
C CYS A 133 3.00 13.78 -7.82
N ALA A 134 2.13 13.57 -8.82
CA ALA A 134 2.47 13.39 -10.24
C ALA A 134 3.41 12.22 -10.58
N ARG A 135 3.82 11.39 -9.60
CA ARG A 135 4.72 10.25 -9.82
C ARG A 135 4.09 9.23 -10.76
N VAL A 136 4.89 8.76 -11.71
CA VAL A 136 4.53 7.71 -12.67
C VAL A 136 5.05 6.37 -12.16
N TYR A 137 4.25 5.33 -12.33
CA TYR A 137 4.51 3.95 -11.94
C TYR A 137 4.33 3.04 -13.16
N TRP A 138 5.17 2.02 -13.27
CA TRP A 138 5.14 1.01 -14.33
C TRP A 138 5.57 -0.35 -13.78
N PRO A 139 5.18 -1.47 -14.41
CA PRO A 139 5.69 -2.78 -14.08
C PRO A 139 7.17 -2.88 -14.48
N GLY A 140 8.04 -3.30 -13.56
CA GLY A 140 9.46 -3.52 -13.81
C GLY A 140 10.06 -4.51 -12.82
N SER A 141 11.38 -4.73 -12.89
CA SER A 141 12.11 -5.64 -11.98
C SER A 141 11.84 -5.34 -10.50
N HIS A 142 11.78 -4.07 -10.13
CA HIS A 142 11.46 -3.68 -8.75
C HIS A 142 10.11 -4.21 -8.26
N ARG A 143 9.11 -4.31 -9.15
CA ARG A 143 7.80 -4.89 -8.81
C ARG A 143 7.92 -6.39 -8.49
N GLN A 144 8.75 -7.11 -9.24
CA GLN A 144 9.01 -8.53 -9.02
C GLN A 144 9.68 -8.75 -7.66
N GLU A 145 10.73 -7.98 -7.35
CA GLU A 145 11.43 -8.04 -6.06
C GLU A 145 10.48 -7.78 -4.88
N MET A 146 9.58 -6.81 -5.04
CA MET A 146 8.57 -6.51 -4.02
C MET A 146 7.59 -7.67 -3.82
N PHE A 147 7.18 -8.33 -4.91
CA PHE A 147 6.34 -9.53 -4.81
C PHE A 147 7.06 -10.71 -4.16
N ASP A 148 8.32 -10.97 -4.50
CA ASP A 148 9.11 -12.01 -3.81
C ASP A 148 9.25 -11.71 -2.33
N LYS A 149 9.49 -10.44 -2.00
CA LYS A 149 9.59 -10.04 -0.61
C LYS A 149 8.27 -10.24 0.13
N LEU A 150 7.15 -9.83 -0.45
CA LEU A 150 5.82 -10.05 0.13
C LEU A 150 5.53 -11.54 0.30
N LYS A 151 5.78 -12.36 -0.73
CA LYS A 151 5.61 -13.82 -0.67
C LYS A 151 6.46 -14.44 0.45
N SER A 152 7.70 -14.00 0.64
CA SER A 152 8.57 -14.48 1.74
C SER A 152 8.04 -14.14 3.14
N VAL A 153 7.22 -13.09 3.26
CA VAL A 153 6.72 -12.58 4.55
C VAL A 153 5.32 -13.10 4.86
N THR A 154 4.46 -13.19 3.85
CA THR A 154 3.03 -13.49 3.99
C THR A 154 2.64 -14.86 3.44
N GLY A 155 3.48 -15.47 2.59
CA GLY A 155 3.15 -16.67 1.83
C GLY A 155 2.26 -16.40 0.59
N TRP A 156 1.86 -15.15 0.35
CA TRP A 156 0.95 -14.81 -0.74
C TRP A 156 1.67 -14.74 -2.09
N ASP A 157 1.16 -15.46 -3.08
CA ASP A 157 1.60 -15.30 -4.46
C ASP A 157 0.75 -14.27 -5.21
N LEU A 158 1.21 -13.02 -5.19
CA LEU A 158 0.51 -11.89 -5.80
C LEU A 158 0.66 -11.83 -7.32
N ARG A 159 1.36 -12.79 -7.93
CA ARG A 159 1.52 -12.88 -9.39
C ARG A 159 0.35 -13.60 -10.06
N ALA A 160 -0.32 -14.49 -9.32
CA ALA A 160 -1.38 -15.35 -9.86
C ALA A 160 -2.67 -14.59 -10.24
N GLY A 161 -2.83 -13.32 -9.81
CA GLY A 161 -4.02 -12.49 -10.10
C GLY A 161 -3.85 -11.46 -11.22
N GLY A 162 -2.71 -11.43 -11.92
CA GLY A 162 -2.43 -10.48 -13.00
C GLY A 162 -2.56 -11.13 -14.37
N GLY A 163 -3.79 -11.26 -14.88
CA GLY A 163 -4.05 -11.76 -16.23
C GLY A 163 -3.37 -10.94 -17.33
N ASN A 164 -2.55 -11.65 -18.11
CA ASN A 164 -2.11 -11.48 -19.51
C ASN A 164 -2.04 -10.09 -20.17
N GLY A 165 -0.86 -9.80 -20.71
CA GLY A 165 -0.65 -8.79 -21.75
C GLY A 165 0.82 -8.69 -22.18
N GLY A 166 1.44 -9.81 -22.56
CA GLY A 166 2.82 -9.85 -23.02
C GLY A 166 3.05 -11.08 -23.90
N GLU A 167 2.55 -11.03 -25.13
CA GLU A 167 3.01 -11.92 -26.18
C GLU A 167 4.53 -11.79 -26.31
N ARG A 168 5.20 -12.91 -26.08
CA ARG A 168 6.62 -13.09 -26.39
C ARG A 168 6.72 -13.13 -27.92
N HIS A 169 7.06 -12.01 -28.54
CA HIS A 169 7.56 -12.05 -29.90
C HIS A 169 9.04 -12.45 -29.87
N ARG A 170 9.25 -13.65 -30.38
CA ARG A 170 10.51 -14.25 -30.80
C ARG A 170 11.06 -13.55 -32.03
#